data_AF-A0A5C1W6R4-F1
#
_entry.id   AF-A0A5C1W6R4-F1
#
_cell.length_a   1.000
_cell.length_b   1.000
_cell.length_c   1.000
_cell.angle_alpha   90.00
_cell.angle_beta   90.00
_cell.angle_gamma   90.00
#
_symmetry.space_group_name_H-M   'P 1'
#
loop_
_entity.id
_entity.type
_entity.pdbx_description
1 polymer ?
#
loop_
_entity_poly.entity_id
_entity_poly.type
_entity_poly.pdbx_seq_one_letter_code
_entity_poly.pdbx_strand_id
1 'polypeptide(L)'
;MKFRFLSLGGCPLNNPLTNLDKRGFADSMHHRMGFRRAPFSLSISGAIQLVQFISGKLEIPAWIREYCYADPVHVPNAAQQALLPETDIVMMEMSSPIEFVYEGFILNQNRFRERVLTPLRDIDKMTRSLTNKWINEGIQKQNEELRKKYSSELLKVLTDDTEAVQRLRDVVDKLRGRHVREQEIYQGFKTLLPMLPAPLVLVLHNYSYMPDGRPVIWPSDFKDNSSNAARRHGIPLYDPMEVVQRHWGSDVLMEDRRHYARSFDKYVADEYLALARVWVPKLVFGPQLAHAA
;
A
#
# COMPACT_ATOMS: atom_id res chain seq x y z
N MET A 1 -13.40 12.58 -21.31
CA MET A 1 -12.82 11.23 -21.37
C MET A 1 -12.65 10.72 -19.94
N LYS A 2 -13.20 9.53 -19.66
CA LYS A 2 -13.03 8.81 -18.40
C LYS A 2 -11.81 7.89 -18.54
N PHE A 3 -10.98 7.74 -17.52
CA PHE A 3 -9.82 6.84 -17.56
C PHE A 3 -9.97 5.71 -16.55
N ARG A 4 -9.43 4.54 -16.87
CA ARG A 4 -9.43 3.33 -16.05
C ARG A 4 -8.12 3.26 -15.27
N PHE A 5 -8.19 3.15 -13.96
CA PHE A 5 -7.00 3.16 -13.11
C PHE A 5 -6.84 1.89 -12.29
N LEU A 6 -5.60 1.46 -12.15
CA LEU A 6 -5.18 0.49 -11.15
C LEU A 6 -4.43 1.22 -10.05
N SER A 7 -4.95 1.19 -8.82
CA SER A 7 -4.30 1.79 -7.66
C SER A 7 -3.49 0.76 -6.87
N LEU A 8 -2.24 1.10 -6.56
CA LEU A 8 -1.31 0.30 -5.76
C LEU A 8 -0.81 1.15 -4.59
N GLY A 9 -1.59 1.27 -3.51
CA GLY A 9 -1.25 2.17 -2.41
C GLY A 9 -2.19 2.08 -1.21
N GLY A 10 -2.04 3.00 -0.28
CA GLY A 10 -2.88 3.14 0.91
C GLY A 10 -4.06 4.12 0.72
N CYS A 11 -4.64 4.55 1.84
CA CYS A 11 -5.76 5.49 1.85
C CYS A 11 -5.48 6.84 1.15
N PRO A 12 -4.30 7.48 1.31
CA PRO A 12 -4.03 8.78 0.69
C PRO A 12 -4.13 8.78 -0.83
N LEU A 13 -3.86 7.63 -1.47
CA LEU A 13 -4.05 7.43 -2.90
C LEU A 13 -5.48 6.99 -3.24
N ASN A 14 -5.99 5.97 -2.54
CA ASN A 14 -7.25 5.32 -2.91
C ASN A 14 -8.48 6.18 -2.63
N ASN A 15 -8.47 7.03 -1.60
CA ASN A 15 -9.62 7.88 -1.28
C ASN A 15 -9.88 8.93 -2.37
N PRO A 16 -8.88 9.72 -2.82
CA PRO A 16 -9.07 10.64 -3.96
C PRO A 16 -9.45 9.92 -5.26
N LEU A 17 -8.87 8.76 -5.56
CA LEU A 17 -9.22 7.99 -6.76
C LEU A 17 -10.67 7.45 -6.71
N THR A 18 -11.11 6.99 -5.53
CA THR A 18 -12.50 6.60 -5.31
C THR A 18 -13.44 7.80 -5.44
N ASN A 19 -12.99 9.00 -5.07
CA ASN A 19 -13.75 10.24 -5.31
C ASN A 19 -13.93 10.50 -6.81
N LEU A 20 -12.89 10.33 -7.64
CA LEU A 20 -13.01 10.44 -9.10
C LEU A 20 -13.96 9.40 -9.69
N ASP A 21 -13.91 8.17 -9.20
CA ASP A 21 -14.79 7.08 -9.61
C ASP A 21 -16.26 7.42 -9.36
N LYS A 22 -16.58 7.83 -8.12
CA LYS A 22 -17.93 8.27 -7.73
C LYS A 22 -18.44 9.48 -8.51
N ARG A 23 -17.54 10.36 -8.96
CA ARG A 23 -17.88 11.54 -9.79
C ARG A 23 -17.96 11.23 -11.29
N GLY A 24 -17.70 9.98 -11.69
CA GLY A 24 -17.75 9.55 -13.09
C GLY A 24 -16.55 9.99 -13.94
N PHE A 25 -15.47 10.46 -13.32
CA PHE A 25 -14.26 10.91 -14.03
C PHE A 25 -13.22 9.82 -14.24
N ALA A 26 -13.26 8.74 -13.47
CA ALA A 26 -12.36 7.59 -13.59
C ALA A 26 -13.09 6.27 -13.28
N ASP A 27 -12.51 5.13 -13.63
CA ASP A 27 -13.03 3.79 -13.32
C ASP A 27 -11.99 2.99 -12.53
N SER A 28 -12.35 2.49 -11.35
CA SER A 28 -11.47 1.62 -10.58
C SER A 28 -11.42 0.22 -11.18
N MET A 29 -10.24 -0.24 -11.60
CA MET A 29 -10.07 -1.61 -12.06
C MET A 29 -10.36 -2.63 -10.97
N HIS A 30 -10.10 -2.31 -9.69
CA HIS A 30 -10.47 -3.17 -8.58
C HIS A 30 -11.99 -3.37 -8.48
N HIS A 31 -12.78 -2.30 -8.58
CA HIS A 31 -14.24 -2.40 -8.58
C HIS A 31 -14.75 -3.19 -9.80
N ARG A 32 -14.18 -2.95 -10.99
CA ARG A 32 -14.55 -3.70 -12.21
C ARG A 32 -14.22 -5.20 -12.11
N MET A 33 -13.15 -5.54 -11.40
CA MET A 33 -12.78 -6.93 -11.08
C MET A 33 -13.60 -7.53 -9.94
N GLY A 34 -14.54 -6.79 -9.33
CA GLY A 34 -15.48 -7.30 -8.32
C GLY A 34 -15.10 -7.05 -6.87
N PHE A 35 -13.98 -6.37 -6.59
CA PHE A 35 -13.63 -6.00 -5.21
C PHE A 35 -14.61 -4.98 -4.64
N ARG A 36 -15.04 -5.16 -3.39
CA ARG A 36 -15.90 -4.19 -2.67
C ARG A 36 -15.10 -3.02 -2.11
N ARG A 37 -13.80 -3.22 -1.90
CA ARG A 37 -12.83 -2.23 -1.41
C ARG A 37 -11.52 -2.46 -2.14
N ALA A 38 -10.83 -1.38 -2.51
CA ALA A 38 -9.51 -1.49 -3.11
C ALA A 38 -8.56 -2.28 -2.17
N PRO A 39 -7.91 -3.35 -2.67
CA PRO A 39 -6.88 -4.05 -1.92
C PRO A 39 -5.64 -3.15 -1.80
N PHE A 40 -5.28 -2.77 -0.57
CA PHE A 40 -4.15 -1.88 -0.34
C PHE A 40 -2.81 -2.63 -0.37
N SER A 41 -1.84 -2.04 -1.08
CA SER A 41 -0.43 -2.45 -1.09
C SER A 41 0.43 -1.29 -0.58
N LEU A 42 1.14 -1.48 0.53
CA LEU A 42 1.84 -0.37 1.22
C LEU A 42 3.34 -0.28 0.90
N SER A 43 3.87 -1.24 0.14
CA SER A 43 5.28 -1.36 -0.22
C SER A 43 5.44 -1.90 -1.64
N ILE A 44 6.68 -1.88 -2.17
CA ILE A 44 6.98 -2.42 -3.49
C ILE A 44 6.70 -3.93 -3.60
N SER A 45 7.08 -4.74 -2.59
CA SER A 45 6.80 -6.18 -2.63
C SER A 45 5.31 -6.46 -2.46
N GLY A 46 4.60 -5.66 -1.67
CA GLY A 46 3.15 -5.73 -1.56
C GLY A 46 2.44 -5.40 -2.88
N ALA A 47 2.95 -4.44 -3.65
CA ALA A 47 2.42 -4.10 -4.97
C ALA A 47 2.65 -5.24 -5.98
N ILE A 48 3.84 -5.84 -5.99
CA ILE A 48 4.15 -7.02 -6.81
C ILE A 48 3.21 -8.18 -6.45
N GLN A 49 3.08 -8.50 -5.16
CA GLN A 49 2.16 -9.53 -4.67
C GLN A 49 0.72 -9.27 -5.13
N LEU A 50 0.25 -8.03 -5.03
CA LEU A 50 -1.11 -7.67 -5.44
C LEU A 50 -1.31 -7.86 -6.95
N VAL A 51 -0.37 -7.39 -7.79
CA VAL A 51 -0.45 -7.58 -9.24
C VAL A 51 -0.41 -9.06 -9.62
N GLN A 52 0.44 -9.88 -8.98
CA GLN A 52 0.45 -11.33 -9.20
C GLN A 52 -0.88 -11.98 -8.79
N PHE A 53 -1.45 -11.58 -7.64
CA PHE A 53 -2.71 -12.11 -7.15
C PHE A 53 -3.88 -11.77 -8.09
N ILE A 54 -4.06 -10.50 -8.45
CA ILE A 54 -5.18 -10.07 -9.33
C ILE A 54 -5.02 -10.53 -10.78
N SER A 55 -3.82 -10.94 -11.20
CA SER A 55 -3.58 -11.55 -12.52
C SER A 55 -3.63 -13.08 -12.50
N GLY A 56 -3.94 -13.70 -11.37
CA GLY A 56 -4.00 -15.16 -11.23
C GLY A 56 -2.65 -15.87 -11.21
N LYS A 57 -1.53 -15.13 -11.15
CA LYS A 57 -0.16 -15.67 -11.11
C LYS A 57 0.30 -16.08 -9.71
N LEU A 58 -0.40 -15.64 -8.67
CA LEU A 58 -0.13 -15.99 -7.28
C LEU A 58 -1.43 -16.38 -6.59
N GLU A 59 -1.45 -17.60 -6.06
CA GLU A 59 -2.49 -18.03 -5.13
C GLU A 59 -2.08 -17.66 -3.70
N ILE A 60 -2.98 -17.02 -2.96
CA ILE A 60 -2.78 -16.71 -1.55
C ILE A 60 -3.85 -17.48 -0.77
N PRO A 61 -3.49 -18.34 0.20
CA PRO A 61 -4.44 -19.06 1.03
C PRO A 61 -5.48 -18.12 1.67
N ALA A 62 -6.75 -18.54 1.71
CA ALA A 62 -7.85 -17.68 2.12
C ALA A 62 -7.64 -17.03 3.50
N TRP A 63 -7.15 -17.82 4.46
CA TRP A 63 -6.87 -17.34 5.81
C TRP A 63 -5.70 -16.34 5.87
N ILE A 64 -4.72 -16.44 4.96
CA ILE A 64 -3.62 -15.48 4.84
C ILE A 64 -4.11 -14.18 4.21
N ARG A 65 -5.03 -14.26 3.22
CA ARG A 65 -5.60 -13.07 2.57
C ARG A 65 -6.25 -12.11 3.57
N GLU A 66 -6.79 -12.61 4.67
CA GLU A 66 -7.36 -11.78 5.76
C GLU A 66 -6.36 -10.78 6.35
N TYR A 67 -5.07 -11.13 6.32
CA TYR A 67 -3.95 -10.27 6.75
C TYR A 67 -3.35 -9.46 5.59
N CYS A 68 -3.58 -9.84 4.34
CA CYS A 68 -3.06 -9.14 3.17
C CYS A 68 -3.99 -8.04 2.67
N TYR A 69 -5.31 -8.25 2.63
CA TYR A 69 -6.24 -7.34 1.95
C TYR A 69 -7.50 -7.03 2.77
N ALA A 70 -8.10 -5.88 2.48
CA ALA A 70 -9.33 -5.42 3.13
C ALA A 70 -10.58 -6.22 2.70
N ASP A 71 -10.60 -6.72 1.46
CA ASP A 71 -11.61 -7.63 0.93
C ASP A 71 -10.97 -9.01 0.67
N PRO A 72 -10.77 -9.82 1.72
CA PRO A 72 -9.98 -11.06 1.62
C PRO A 72 -10.75 -12.24 1.01
N VAL A 73 -12.08 -12.13 0.90
CA VAL A 73 -12.94 -13.20 0.39
C VAL A 73 -12.92 -13.21 -1.13
N HIS A 74 -12.86 -12.04 -1.75
CA HIS A 74 -12.90 -11.92 -3.20
C HIS A 74 -11.60 -12.41 -3.87
N VAL A 75 -11.75 -13.23 -4.91
CA VAL A 75 -10.67 -13.69 -5.78
C VAL A 75 -11.14 -13.48 -7.22
N PRO A 76 -10.45 -12.66 -8.03
CA PRO A 76 -10.85 -12.45 -9.42
C PRO A 76 -10.85 -13.77 -10.20
N ASN A 77 -11.96 -14.08 -10.89
CA ASN A 77 -12.03 -15.20 -11.84
C ASN A 77 -11.38 -14.82 -13.19
N ALA A 78 -11.25 -15.78 -14.12
CA ALA A 78 -10.60 -15.55 -15.41
C ALA A 78 -11.20 -14.38 -16.22
N ALA A 79 -12.53 -14.21 -16.20
CA ALA A 79 -13.19 -13.10 -16.91
C ALA A 79 -12.87 -11.74 -16.27
N GLN A 80 -12.79 -11.68 -14.93
CA GLN A 80 -12.39 -10.48 -14.21
C GLN A 80 -10.90 -10.17 -14.42
N GLN A 81 -10.03 -11.18 -14.40
CA GLN A 81 -8.60 -11.04 -14.68
C GLN A 81 -8.35 -10.50 -16.10
N ALA A 82 -9.16 -10.92 -17.08
CA ALA A 82 -9.08 -10.44 -18.46
C ALA A 82 -9.39 -8.94 -18.63
N LEU A 83 -9.93 -8.27 -17.61
CA LEU A 83 -10.13 -6.83 -17.61
C LEU A 83 -8.83 -6.06 -17.33
N LEU A 84 -7.82 -6.67 -16.70
CA LEU A 84 -6.60 -5.98 -16.28
C LEU A 84 -5.89 -5.22 -17.42
N PRO A 85 -5.75 -5.75 -18.64
CA PRO A 85 -5.19 -5.04 -19.80
C PRO A 85 -5.94 -3.78 -20.21
N GLU A 86 -7.19 -3.57 -19.76
CA GLU A 86 -7.94 -2.35 -20.02
C GLU A 86 -7.50 -1.15 -19.16
N THR A 87 -6.54 -1.32 -18.26
CA THR A 87 -6.04 -0.22 -17.44
C THR A 87 -5.43 0.87 -18.33
N ASP A 88 -5.78 2.14 -18.12
CA ASP A 88 -5.17 3.27 -18.84
C ASP A 88 -3.95 3.82 -18.09
N ILE A 89 -3.95 3.73 -16.75
CA ILE A 89 -2.87 4.21 -15.89
C ILE A 89 -2.78 3.40 -14.59
N VAL A 90 -1.55 3.12 -14.15
CA VAL A 90 -1.28 2.61 -12.81
C VAL A 90 -0.79 3.76 -11.95
N MET A 91 -1.44 3.98 -10.80
CA MET A 91 -0.97 4.93 -9.80
C MET A 91 -0.54 4.17 -8.57
N MET A 92 0.68 4.43 -8.11
CA MET A 92 1.27 3.73 -6.98
C MET A 92 1.72 4.69 -5.90
N GLU A 93 1.55 4.29 -4.66
CA GLU A 93 2.05 4.98 -3.48
C GLU A 93 2.65 3.93 -2.55
N MET A 94 3.89 4.14 -2.10
CA MET A 94 4.50 3.31 -1.05
C MET A 94 4.50 4.10 0.25
N SER A 95 3.82 3.58 1.27
CA SER A 95 3.62 4.27 2.54
C SER A 95 4.44 3.70 3.70
N SER A 96 5.20 2.62 3.46
CA SER A 96 6.13 2.10 4.47
C SER A 96 7.31 1.36 3.84
N PRO A 97 8.55 1.57 4.36
CA PRO A 97 9.67 0.70 4.02
C PRO A 97 9.64 -0.60 4.81
N ILE A 98 8.81 -0.72 5.84
CA ILE A 98 8.77 -1.91 6.69
C ILE A 98 7.71 -2.87 6.14
N GLU A 99 8.15 -4.05 5.75
CA GLU A 99 7.30 -5.15 5.32
C GLU A 99 7.15 -6.16 6.46
N PHE A 100 5.92 -6.63 6.65
CA PHE A 100 5.61 -7.75 7.53
C PHE A 100 5.50 -8.99 6.67
N VAL A 101 6.48 -9.89 6.81
CA VAL A 101 6.65 -11.06 5.96
C VAL A 101 6.26 -12.31 6.74
N TYR A 102 5.32 -13.07 6.19
CA TYR A 102 4.83 -14.32 6.74
C TYR A 102 4.85 -15.38 5.64
N GLU A 103 5.70 -16.39 5.76
CA GLU A 103 5.83 -17.51 4.78
C GLU A 103 5.90 -17.05 3.31
N GLY A 104 6.62 -15.95 3.06
CA GLY A 104 6.78 -15.36 1.72
C GLY A 104 5.68 -14.36 1.32
N PHE A 105 4.58 -14.27 2.08
CA PHE A 105 3.52 -13.29 1.87
C PHE A 105 3.80 -11.98 2.60
N ILE A 106 3.47 -10.87 1.96
CA ILE A 106 3.52 -9.52 2.51
C ILE A 106 2.16 -9.20 3.14
N LEU A 107 2.15 -9.06 4.45
CA LEU A 107 0.97 -8.69 5.21
C LEU A 107 0.75 -7.17 5.16
N ASN A 108 -0.51 -6.76 5.11
CA ASN A 108 -0.89 -5.36 5.19
C ASN A 108 -0.85 -4.92 6.66
N GLN A 109 -0.12 -3.84 6.95
CA GLN A 109 0.08 -3.39 8.33
C GLN A 109 -1.23 -3.01 9.06
N ASN A 110 -2.23 -2.50 8.35
CA ASN A 110 -3.53 -2.17 8.95
C ASN A 110 -4.29 -3.44 9.33
N ARG A 111 -4.32 -4.41 8.41
CA ARG A 111 -4.94 -5.72 8.67
C ARG A 111 -4.23 -6.49 9.77
N PHE A 112 -2.90 -6.49 9.76
CA PHE A 112 -2.09 -7.05 10.82
C PHE A 112 -2.37 -6.40 12.18
N ARG A 113 -2.49 -5.06 12.24
CA ARG A 113 -2.86 -4.36 13.47
C ARG A 113 -4.22 -4.81 14.00
N GLU A 114 -5.22 -4.87 13.13
CA GLU A 114 -6.59 -5.26 13.49
C GLU A 114 -6.70 -6.72 13.90
N ARG A 115 -6.03 -7.63 13.18
CA ARG A 115 -6.23 -9.08 13.30
C ARG A 115 -5.22 -9.78 14.20
N VAL A 116 -4.07 -9.17 14.46
CA VAL A 116 -3.00 -9.76 15.27
C VAL A 116 -2.72 -8.89 16.49
N LEU A 117 -2.34 -7.63 16.28
CA LEU A 117 -1.90 -6.79 17.40
C LEU A 117 -3.03 -6.45 18.37
N THR A 118 -4.22 -6.14 17.88
CA THR A 118 -5.36 -5.77 18.73
C THR A 118 -5.79 -6.93 19.62
N PRO A 119 -6.07 -8.15 19.07
CA PRO A 119 -6.37 -9.31 19.91
C PRO A 119 -5.32 -9.59 20.99
N LEU A 120 -4.03 -9.51 20.66
CA LEU A 120 -2.96 -9.73 21.64
C LEU A 120 -2.93 -8.66 22.73
N ARG A 121 -3.16 -7.39 22.37
CA ARG A 121 -3.13 -6.24 23.30
C ARG A 121 -4.35 -6.16 24.21
N ASP A 122 -5.41 -6.86 23.86
CA ASP A 122 -6.67 -6.86 24.60
C ASP A 122 -6.78 -8.00 25.61
N ILE A 123 -5.82 -8.95 25.62
CA ILE A 123 -5.76 -10.02 26.63
C ILE A 123 -5.57 -9.43 28.04
N ASP A 124 -4.44 -8.74 28.27
CA ASP A 124 -4.14 -8.08 29.54
C ASP A 124 -3.01 -7.03 29.40
N LYS A 125 -2.70 -6.30 30.47
CA LYS A 125 -1.68 -5.24 30.49
C LYS A 125 -0.25 -5.77 30.24
N MET A 126 0.09 -6.94 30.77
CA MET A 126 1.41 -7.56 30.59
C MET A 126 1.59 -8.01 29.15
N THR A 127 0.61 -8.73 28.60
CA THR A 127 0.58 -9.19 27.22
C THR A 127 0.61 -8.04 26.23
N ARG A 128 -0.08 -6.92 26.53
CA ARG A 128 0.03 -5.67 25.77
C ARG A 128 1.46 -5.12 25.73
N SER A 129 2.13 -5.07 26.87
CA SER A 129 3.53 -4.61 26.96
C SER A 129 4.45 -5.51 26.14
N LEU A 130 4.30 -6.83 26.30
CA LEU A 130 5.06 -7.83 25.56
C LEU A 130 4.82 -7.74 24.05
N THR A 131 3.58 -7.60 23.62
CA THR A 131 3.20 -7.42 22.20
C THR A 131 3.86 -6.17 21.62
N ASN A 132 3.91 -5.08 22.38
CA ASN A 132 4.58 -3.85 21.94
C ASN A 132 6.09 -4.03 21.79
N LYS A 133 6.75 -4.79 22.67
CA LYS A 133 8.16 -5.13 22.52
C LYS A 133 8.40 -6.06 21.33
N TRP A 134 7.56 -7.07 21.15
CA TRP A 134 7.62 -7.99 20.01
C TRP A 134 7.56 -7.24 18.67
N ILE A 135 6.57 -6.36 18.49
CA ILE A 135 6.42 -5.61 17.24
C ILE A 135 7.51 -4.56 17.03
N ASN A 136 7.84 -3.76 18.06
CA ASN A 136 8.76 -2.62 17.89
C ASN A 136 10.22 -3.04 17.92
N GLU A 137 10.59 -3.97 18.80
CA GLU A 137 11.99 -4.38 18.99
C GLU A 137 12.34 -5.65 18.22
N GLY A 138 11.42 -6.62 18.16
CA GLY A 138 11.65 -7.86 17.40
C GLY A 138 11.44 -7.66 15.90
N ILE A 139 10.21 -7.29 15.51
CA ILE A 139 9.80 -7.25 14.11
C ILE A 139 10.34 -6.00 13.40
N GLN A 140 9.97 -4.79 13.82
CA GLN A 140 10.32 -3.55 13.11
C GLN A 140 11.82 -3.26 13.08
N LYS A 141 12.53 -3.51 14.18
CA LYS A 141 14.01 -3.40 14.24
C LYS A 141 14.75 -4.65 13.74
N GLN A 142 14.02 -5.69 13.30
CA GLN A 142 14.58 -6.93 12.75
C GLN A 142 15.56 -7.65 13.70
N ASN A 143 15.31 -7.56 15.00
CA ASN A 143 16.12 -8.27 15.98
C ASN A 143 15.57 -9.68 16.17
N GLU A 144 16.17 -10.67 15.50
CA GLU A 144 15.70 -12.07 15.51
C GLU A 144 15.74 -12.70 16.91
N GLU A 145 16.72 -12.33 17.75
CA GLU A 145 16.82 -12.83 19.12
C GLU A 145 15.65 -12.34 19.98
N LEU A 146 15.40 -11.03 19.97
CA LEU A 146 14.28 -10.43 20.69
C LEU A 146 12.94 -10.88 20.12
N ARG A 147 12.84 -11.04 18.79
CA ARG A 147 11.66 -11.59 18.15
C ARG A 147 11.38 -13.00 18.66
N LYS A 148 12.34 -13.92 18.63
CA LYS A 148 12.19 -15.29 19.16
C LYS A 148 11.82 -15.29 20.65
N LYS A 149 12.52 -14.49 21.45
CA LYS A 149 12.26 -14.34 22.89
C LYS A 149 10.81 -13.92 23.15
N TYR A 150 10.37 -12.82 22.56
CA TYR A 150 9.02 -12.31 22.81
C TYR A 150 7.93 -13.18 22.17
N SER A 151 8.21 -13.83 21.03
CA SER A 151 7.28 -14.80 20.44
C SER A 151 7.06 -15.98 21.39
N SER A 152 8.13 -16.55 21.95
CA SER A 152 8.05 -17.64 22.93
C SER A 152 7.21 -17.25 24.16
N GLU A 153 7.40 -16.05 24.70
CA GLU A 153 6.57 -15.57 25.82
C GLU A 153 5.10 -15.35 25.42
N LEU A 154 4.83 -14.81 24.22
CA LEU A 154 3.45 -14.64 23.72
C LEU A 154 2.75 -15.98 23.49
N LEU A 155 3.47 -17.00 23.02
CA LEU A 155 2.91 -18.33 22.79
C LEU A 155 2.49 -19.03 24.09
N LYS A 156 3.03 -18.64 25.25
CA LYS A 156 2.61 -19.18 26.56
C LYS A 156 1.24 -18.67 27.00
N VAL A 157 0.83 -17.48 26.54
CA VAL A 157 -0.49 -16.90 26.91
C VAL A 157 -1.59 -17.29 25.93
N LEU A 158 -1.24 -17.65 24.70
CA LEU A 158 -2.18 -18.09 23.66
C LEU A 158 -2.56 -19.57 23.83
N THR A 159 -3.29 -19.93 24.88
CA THR A 159 -3.52 -21.33 25.27
C THR A 159 -4.75 -22.01 24.66
N ASP A 160 -5.71 -21.24 24.13
CA ASP A 160 -6.92 -21.79 23.52
C ASP A 160 -6.62 -22.58 22.24
N ASP A 161 -7.35 -23.68 22.03
CA ASP A 161 -7.19 -24.57 20.87
C ASP A 161 -8.14 -24.26 19.70
N THR A 162 -8.64 -23.02 19.64
CA THR A 162 -9.49 -22.61 18.52
C THR A 162 -8.64 -22.40 17.27
N GLU A 163 -9.21 -22.66 16.09
CA GLU A 163 -8.52 -22.43 14.81
C GLU A 163 -7.99 -20.99 14.68
N ALA A 164 -8.75 -20.00 15.16
CA ALA A 164 -8.33 -18.60 15.17
C ALA A 164 -7.07 -18.38 16.01
N VAL A 165 -6.99 -19.00 17.19
CA VAL A 165 -5.81 -18.90 18.07
C VAL A 165 -4.63 -19.70 17.52
N GLN A 166 -4.86 -20.86 16.88
CA GLN A 166 -3.80 -21.59 16.19
C GLN A 166 -3.18 -20.76 15.06
N ARG A 167 -4.01 -20.11 14.22
CA ARG A 167 -3.52 -19.18 13.17
C ARG A 167 -2.75 -18.00 13.77
N LEU A 168 -3.23 -17.43 14.88
CA LEU A 168 -2.55 -16.35 15.58
C LEU A 168 -1.18 -16.78 16.13
N ARG A 169 -1.11 -17.96 16.75
CA ARG A 169 0.14 -18.57 17.24
C ARG A 169 1.14 -18.74 16.09
N ASP A 170 0.69 -19.25 14.95
CA ASP A 170 1.54 -19.47 13.79
C ASP A 170 2.12 -18.16 13.24
N VAL A 171 1.28 -17.11 13.14
CA VAL A 171 1.74 -15.77 12.77
C VAL A 171 2.73 -15.22 13.80
N VAL A 172 2.46 -15.33 15.10
CA VAL A 172 3.37 -14.85 16.16
C VAL A 172 4.75 -15.51 16.04
N ASP A 173 4.79 -16.81 15.77
CA ASP A 173 6.05 -17.56 15.67
C ASP A 173 6.84 -17.24 14.38
N LYS A 174 6.16 -17.16 13.24
CA LYS A 174 6.81 -17.13 11.93
C LYS A 174 6.93 -15.75 11.30
N LEU A 175 6.19 -14.74 11.77
CA LEU A 175 6.28 -13.40 11.21
C LEU A 175 7.69 -12.84 11.32
N ARG A 176 8.16 -12.13 10.29
CA ARG A 176 9.40 -11.36 10.27
C ARG A 176 9.15 -9.94 9.80
N GLY A 177 9.98 -9.01 10.25
CA GLY A 177 10.07 -7.69 9.65
C GLY A 177 11.15 -7.68 8.58
N ARG A 178 10.92 -6.92 7.51
CA ARG A 178 11.91 -6.60 6.48
C ARG A 178 11.87 -5.09 6.21
N HIS A 179 13.00 -4.50 5.86
CA HIS A 179 13.13 -3.06 5.65
C HIS A 179 13.66 -2.89 4.25
N VAL A 180 12.80 -2.41 3.37
CA VAL A 180 13.09 -2.22 1.96
C VAL A 180 13.98 -1.00 1.81
N ARG A 181 15.19 -1.21 1.29
CA ARG A 181 16.17 -0.15 0.98
C ARG A 181 16.01 0.34 -0.46
N GLU A 182 16.61 1.48 -0.81
CA GLU A 182 16.52 2.05 -2.17
C GLU A 182 16.81 1.02 -3.27
N GLN A 183 17.88 0.24 -3.13
CA GLN A 183 18.24 -0.76 -4.15
C GLN A 183 17.18 -1.85 -4.29
N GLU A 184 16.51 -2.23 -3.21
CA GLU A 184 15.39 -3.19 -3.26
C GLU A 184 14.14 -2.57 -3.89
N ILE A 185 13.88 -1.27 -3.66
CA ILE A 185 12.83 -0.54 -4.38
C ILE A 185 13.13 -0.51 -5.88
N TYR A 186 14.38 -0.19 -6.25
CA TYR A 186 14.82 -0.17 -7.64
C TYR A 186 14.66 -1.55 -8.32
N GLN A 187 15.09 -2.64 -7.67
CA GLN A 187 14.87 -3.99 -8.21
C GLN A 187 13.39 -4.35 -8.24
N GLY A 188 12.61 -3.94 -7.24
CA GLY A 188 11.18 -4.14 -7.20
C GLY A 188 10.46 -3.45 -8.36
N PHE A 189 10.84 -2.21 -8.73
CA PHE A 189 10.33 -1.58 -9.95
C PHE A 189 10.72 -2.34 -11.21
N LYS A 190 11.97 -2.81 -11.30
CA LYS A 190 12.43 -3.65 -12.42
C LYS A 190 11.57 -4.92 -12.57
N THR A 191 11.14 -5.51 -11.46
CA THR A 191 10.23 -6.67 -11.44
C THR A 191 8.79 -6.28 -11.76
N LEU A 192 8.30 -5.17 -11.20
CA LEU A 192 6.90 -4.76 -11.30
C LEU A 192 6.54 -4.26 -12.70
N LEU A 193 7.37 -3.40 -13.30
CA LEU A 193 7.06 -2.71 -14.55
C LEU A 193 6.64 -3.65 -15.70
N PRO A 194 7.34 -4.77 -15.98
CA PRO A 194 6.92 -5.71 -17.02
C PRO A 194 5.60 -6.44 -16.75
N MET A 195 5.08 -6.38 -15.51
CA MET A 195 3.82 -6.99 -15.13
C MET A 195 2.63 -6.04 -15.27
N LEU A 196 2.88 -4.74 -15.39
CA LEU A 196 1.82 -3.73 -15.41
C LEU A 196 1.18 -3.66 -16.80
N PRO A 197 -0.16 -3.57 -16.87
CA PRO A 197 -0.88 -3.43 -18.14
C PRO A 197 -0.75 -2.03 -18.76
N ALA A 198 -0.29 -1.06 -17.98
CA ALA A 198 -0.30 0.36 -18.33
C ALA A 198 0.88 1.08 -17.68
N PRO A 199 1.18 2.31 -18.14
CA PRO A 199 2.23 3.12 -17.54
C PRO A 199 1.99 3.42 -16.06
N LEU A 200 3.09 3.48 -15.31
CA LEU A 200 3.09 3.72 -13.87
C LEU A 200 3.40 5.19 -13.57
N VAL A 201 2.67 5.78 -12.61
CA VAL A 201 3.04 7.02 -11.94
C VAL A 201 3.21 6.77 -10.44
N LEU A 202 4.30 7.25 -9.86
CA LEU A 202 4.56 7.16 -8.43
C LEU A 202 4.07 8.45 -7.73
N VAL A 203 3.08 8.29 -6.87
CA VAL A 203 2.63 9.29 -5.91
C VAL A 203 3.47 9.15 -4.64
N LEU A 204 4.18 10.22 -4.28
CA LEU A 204 5.04 10.23 -3.11
C LEU A 204 4.22 10.29 -1.82
N HIS A 205 4.63 9.48 -0.83
CA HIS A 205 3.97 9.44 0.47
C HIS A 205 4.48 10.56 1.39
N ASN A 206 3.56 11.21 2.09
CA ASN A 206 3.85 12.09 3.22
C ASN A 206 3.22 11.45 4.46
N TYR A 207 4.03 11.11 5.47
CA TYR A 207 3.58 10.29 6.61
C TYR A 207 2.56 10.99 7.48
N SER A 208 2.78 12.27 7.74
CA SER A 208 1.82 13.16 8.40
C SER A 208 2.19 14.62 8.09
N TYR A 209 1.45 15.57 8.64
CA TYR A 209 1.81 16.99 8.56
C TYR A 209 1.89 17.62 9.95
N MET A 210 2.80 18.55 10.10
CA MET A 210 2.94 19.43 11.26
C MET A 210 1.76 20.40 11.34
N PRO A 211 1.46 21.02 12.50
CA PRO A 211 0.39 22.02 12.60
C PRO A 211 0.58 23.25 11.68
N ASP A 212 1.80 23.48 11.19
CA ASP A 212 2.16 24.56 10.25
C ASP A 212 2.17 24.12 8.77
N GLY A 213 1.79 22.86 8.48
CA GLY A 213 1.66 22.36 7.11
C GLY A 213 2.92 21.75 6.51
N ARG A 214 4.03 21.73 7.25
CA ARG A 214 5.22 21.01 6.80
C ARG A 214 4.96 19.50 6.83
N PRO A 215 5.33 18.75 5.77
CA PRO A 215 5.21 17.30 5.79
C PRO A 215 6.21 16.72 6.79
N VAL A 216 5.79 15.66 7.46
CA VAL A 216 6.64 14.74 8.20
C VAL A 216 6.90 13.56 7.28
N ILE A 217 8.17 13.31 6.99
CA ILE A 217 8.61 12.14 6.22
C ILE A 217 9.12 11.12 7.23
N TRP A 218 8.57 9.91 7.18
CA TRP A 218 9.02 8.83 8.05
C TRP A 218 8.98 7.48 7.34
N PRO A 219 10.08 6.70 7.40
CA PRO A 219 11.44 7.11 7.75
C PRO A 219 11.96 8.24 6.85
N SER A 220 12.89 9.06 7.35
CA SER A 220 13.33 10.32 6.69
C SER A 220 13.74 10.10 5.23
N ASP A 221 14.45 9.01 4.97
CA ASP A 221 15.06 8.77 3.67
C ASP A 221 14.13 8.00 2.73
N PHE A 222 12.97 7.53 3.21
CA PHE A 222 12.14 6.60 2.43
C PHE A 222 11.52 7.26 1.20
N LYS A 223 11.04 8.51 1.34
CA LYS A 223 10.53 9.29 0.21
C LYS A 223 11.62 9.50 -0.83
N ASP A 224 12.82 9.89 -0.41
CA ASP A 224 13.96 10.11 -1.30
C ASP A 224 14.39 8.82 -1.99
N ASN A 225 14.56 7.73 -1.25
CA ASN A 225 14.85 6.39 -1.77
C ASN A 225 13.84 5.96 -2.84
N SER A 226 12.53 6.15 -2.57
CA SER A 226 11.49 5.81 -3.54
C SER A 226 11.55 6.68 -4.79
N SER A 227 11.80 7.99 -4.63
CA SER A 227 11.90 8.94 -5.73
C SER A 227 13.13 8.68 -6.61
N ASN A 228 14.27 8.36 -6.00
CA ASN A 228 15.53 8.05 -6.69
C ASN A 228 15.40 6.76 -7.49
N ALA A 229 14.85 5.71 -6.88
CA ALA A 229 14.58 4.45 -7.56
C ALA A 229 13.64 4.62 -8.76
N ALA A 230 12.57 5.42 -8.61
CA ALA A 230 11.62 5.71 -9.68
C ALA A 230 12.23 6.52 -10.83
N ARG A 231 13.01 7.58 -10.53
CA ARG A 231 13.72 8.38 -11.55
C ARG A 231 14.65 7.53 -12.40
N ARG A 232 15.35 6.56 -11.80
CA ARG A 232 16.25 5.63 -12.51
C ARG A 232 15.53 4.74 -13.53
N HIS A 233 14.22 4.55 -13.39
CA HIS A 233 13.36 3.84 -14.34
C HIS A 233 12.54 4.77 -15.23
N GLY A 234 12.73 6.09 -15.15
CA GLY A 234 11.93 7.07 -15.87
C GLY A 234 10.46 7.13 -15.42
N ILE A 235 10.14 6.66 -14.22
CA ILE A 235 8.77 6.70 -13.67
C ILE A 235 8.44 8.14 -13.28
N PRO A 236 7.34 8.73 -13.79
CA PRO A 236 6.88 10.03 -13.37
C PRO A 236 6.54 10.08 -11.88
N LEU A 237 6.83 11.22 -11.25
CA LEU A 237 6.58 11.47 -9.84
C LEU A 237 5.48 12.52 -9.67
N TYR A 238 4.66 12.34 -8.65
CA TYR A 238 3.74 13.37 -8.15
C TYR A 238 3.84 13.49 -6.64
N ASP A 239 4.02 14.70 -6.12
CA ASP A 239 4.06 14.96 -4.68
C ASP A 239 2.80 15.70 -4.22
N PRO A 240 1.91 15.05 -3.43
CA PRO A 240 0.71 15.71 -2.94
C PRO A 240 0.99 16.80 -1.90
N MET A 241 2.24 16.97 -1.44
CA MET A 241 2.60 18.06 -0.54
C MET A 241 2.21 19.43 -1.10
N GLU A 242 2.42 19.67 -2.40
CA GLU A 242 2.19 20.98 -3.00
C GLU A 242 0.71 21.39 -2.96
N VAL A 243 -0.21 20.45 -3.20
CA VAL A 243 -1.66 20.73 -3.09
C VAL A 243 -2.07 20.91 -1.63
N VAL A 244 -1.49 20.15 -0.69
CA VAL A 244 -1.76 20.34 0.74
C VAL A 244 -1.30 21.72 1.21
N GLN A 245 -0.10 22.16 0.79
CA GLN A 245 0.44 23.47 1.17
C GLN A 245 -0.36 24.63 0.59
N ARG A 246 -0.79 24.54 -0.68
CA ARG A 246 -1.63 25.57 -1.32
C ARG A 246 -2.96 25.80 -0.60
N HIS A 247 -3.48 24.78 0.07
CA HIS A 247 -4.76 24.83 0.77
C HIS A 247 -4.63 24.84 2.31
N TRP A 248 -3.41 25.00 2.83
CA TRP A 248 -3.18 24.92 4.28
C TRP A 248 -4.06 25.91 5.05
N GLY A 249 -4.59 25.47 6.21
CA GLY A 249 -5.55 26.24 7.02
C GLY A 249 -7.02 25.99 6.71
N SER A 250 -7.35 25.25 5.65
CA SER A 250 -8.73 24.89 5.28
C SER A 250 -9.08 23.44 5.57
N ASP A 251 -9.27 23.05 6.85
CA ASP A 251 -9.64 21.68 7.28
C ASP A 251 -9.07 20.57 6.36
N VAL A 252 -7.77 20.66 6.06
CA VAL A 252 -7.15 19.89 4.96
C VAL A 252 -7.00 18.43 5.35
N LEU A 253 -6.79 18.21 6.65
CA LEU A 253 -6.49 16.92 7.24
C LEU A 253 -7.48 16.61 8.35
N MET A 254 -7.68 15.33 8.61
CA MET A 254 -8.32 14.84 9.82
C MET A 254 -7.45 15.14 11.06
N GLU A 255 -8.02 14.96 12.26
CA GLU A 255 -7.33 15.22 13.54
C GLU A 255 -6.01 14.45 13.68
N ASP A 256 -5.88 13.28 13.05
CA ASP A 256 -4.66 12.49 13.07
C ASP A 256 -3.51 13.09 12.24
N ARG A 257 -3.80 14.11 11.44
CA ARG A 257 -2.89 14.81 10.51
C ARG A 257 -2.20 13.88 9.49
N ARG A 258 -2.80 12.72 9.22
CA ARG A 258 -2.32 11.72 8.25
C ARG A 258 -3.28 11.58 7.08
N HIS A 259 -4.57 11.61 7.37
CA HIS A 259 -5.61 11.47 6.35
C HIS A 259 -6.13 12.82 5.92
N TYR A 260 -6.40 12.99 4.63
CA TYR A 260 -7.13 14.14 4.14
C TYR A 260 -8.54 14.18 4.75
N ALA A 261 -9.02 15.38 5.03
CA ALA A 261 -10.43 15.54 5.32
C ALA A 261 -11.26 15.19 4.07
N ARG A 262 -12.46 14.65 4.27
CA ARG A 262 -13.36 14.27 3.16
C ARG A 262 -13.69 15.45 2.23
N SER A 263 -13.76 16.66 2.77
CA SER A 263 -13.96 17.90 2.01
C SER A 263 -12.76 18.25 1.12
N PHE A 264 -11.57 17.79 1.49
CA PHE A 264 -10.32 18.05 0.82
C PHE A 264 -9.95 17.01 -0.25
N ASP A 265 -10.41 15.76 -0.10
CA ASP A 265 -10.15 14.65 -1.05
C ASP A 265 -10.41 15.06 -2.52
N LYS A 266 -11.41 15.92 -2.77
CA LYS A 266 -11.75 16.38 -4.13
C LYS A 266 -10.63 17.17 -4.82
N TYR A 267 -9.83 17.94 -4.07
CA TYR A 267 -8.75 18.74 -4.65
C TYR A 267 -7.57 17.85 -5.06
N VAL A 268 -7.21 16.88 -4.21
CA VAL A 268 -6.21 15.86 -4.55
C VAL A 268 -6.70 15.00 -5.72
N ALA A 269 -7.99 14.67 -5.76
CA ALA A 269 -8.60 13.94 -6.87
C ALA A 269 -8.50 14.72 -8.19
N ASP A 270 -8.77 16.02 -8.19
CA ASP A 270 -8.67 16.86 -9.38
C ASP A 270 -7.22 16.95 -9.90
N GLU A 271 -6.23 16.96 -9.01
CA GLU A 271 -4.81 16.88 -9.37
C GLU A 271 -4.47 15.53 -10.03
N TYR A 272 -4.96 14.40 -9.50
CA TYR A 272 -4.77 13.08 -10.13
C TYR A 272 -5.45 13.00 -11.51
N LEU A 273 -6.61 13.63 -11.68
CA LEU A 273 -7.27 13.72 -12.97
C LEU A 273 -6.45 14.56 -13.97
N ALA A 274 -5.90 15.69 -13.53
CA ALA A 274 -5.02 16.53 -14.37
C ALA A 274 -3.76 15.76 -14.79
N LEU A 275 -3.15 15.04 -13.85
CA LEU A 275 -2.01 14.16 -14.08
C LEU A 275 -2.36 13.10 -15.14
N ALA A 276 -3.43 12.34 -14.94
CA ALA A 276 -3.86 11.31 -15.91
C ALA A 276 -4.07 11.89 -17.31
N ARG A 277 -4.66 13.08 -17.44
CA ARG A 277 -4.89 13.75 -18.74
C ARG A 277 -3.61 14.13 -19.47
N VAL A 278 -2.55 14.49 -18.75
CA VAL A 278 -1.25 14.84 -19.36
C VAL A 278 -0.48 13.58 -19.75
N TRP A 279 -0.50 12.57 -18.90
CA TRP A 279 0.39 11.42 -19.01
C TRP A 279 -0.19 10.29 -19.86
N VAL A 280 -1.50 10.00 -19.80
CA VAL A 280 -2.11 8.92 -20.59
C VAL A 280 -1.88 9.14 -22.09
N PRO A 281 -2.16 10.32 -22.68
CA PRO A 281 -1.89 10.53 -24.11
C PRO A 281 -0.39 10.44 -24.45
N LYS A 282 0.49 11.02 -23.62
CA LYS A 282 1.94 11.01 -23.88
C LYS A 282 2.54 9.61 -23.84
N LEU A 283 1.99 8.72 -23.01
CA LEU A 283 2.49 7.36 -22.82
C LEU A 283 1.87 6.36 -23.79
N VAL A 284 0.63 6.58 -24.24
CA VAL A 284 -0.02 5.77 -25.29
C VAL A 284 0.54 6.11 -26.69
N PHE A 285 0.99 7.35 -26.91
CA PHE A 285 1.42 7.83 -28.23
C PHE A 285 2.93 8.15 -28.37
N GLY A 286 3.77 7.95 -27.34
CA GLY A 286 5.22 8.22 -27.38
C GLY A 286 6.05 6.95 -27.30
N PRO A 287 6.69 6.50 -28.41
CA PRO A 287 7.87 7.18 -28.97
C PRO A 287 7.75 7.63 -30.45
N GLN A 288 6.61 7.44 -31.12
CA GLN A 288 6.51 7.72 -32.57
C GLN A 288 6.58 9.21 -32.93
N LEU A 289 6.48 10.13 -31.95
CA LEU A 289 6.59 11.58 -32.18
C LEU A 289 7.99 12.16 -31.88
N ALA A 290 8.97 11.36 -31.45
CA ALA A 290 10.33 11.83 -31.18
C ALA A 290 11.28 11.76 -32.40
N HIS A 291 10.81 11.27 -33.55
CA HIS A 291 11.57 11.20 -34.81
C HIS A 291 10.96 12.04 -35.95
N ALA A 292 10.03 12.93 -35.63
CA ALA A 292 9.43 13.87 -36.59
C ALA A 292 9.57 15.30 -36.06
N ALA A 293 10.80 15.75 -35.88
CA ALA A 293 11.20 17.15 -35.79
C ALA A 293 12.66 17.28 -36.26
#